data_AF-A0A936EEP6-F1
#
_entry.id   AF-A0A936EEP6-F1
#
_cell.length_a   1.000
_cell.length_b   1.000
_cell.length_c   1.000
_cell.angle_alpha   90.00
_cell.angle_beta   90.00
_cell.angle_gamma   90.00
#
_symmetry.space_group_name_H-M   'P 1'
#
loop_
_entity.id
_entity.type
_entity.pdbx_description
1 polymer ?
#
loop_
_entity_poly.entity_id
_entity_poly.type
_entity_poly.pdbx_seq_one_letter_code
_entity_poly.pdbx_strand_id
1 'polypeptide(L)'
;MRPRDLGGGRAGFGERPARLRGGVAVLEACWMVLLDEDGGGVRALAFWFPQDTPAHAPLEHYLTNIDRIEAAIGFDLFPELPDPAEAVLEAQTAPRAW
;
A
#
# COMPACT_ATOMS: atom_id res chain seq x y z
N MET A 1 13.90 10.40 4.63
CA MET A 1 13.52 9.04 5.07
C MET A 1 13.77 8.11 3.90
N ARG A 2 14.60 7.07 4.05
CA ARG A 2 14.81 6.08 2.98
C ARG A 2 13.54 5.22 2.86
N PRO A 3 13.02 4.91 1.67
CA PRO A 3 11.85 4.04 1.53
C PRO A 3 12.18 2.64 2.10
N ARG A 4 11.34 2.12 3.01
CA ARG A 4 11.47 0.73 3.48
C ARG A 4 11.10 -0.21 2.35
N ASP A 5 11.96 -1.18 2.05
CA ASP A 5 11.64 -2.28 1.14
C ASP A 5 10.34 -2.97 1.61
N LEU A 6 9.37 -3.14 0.71
CA LEU A 6 8.05 -3.69 1.05
C LEU A 6 8.05 -5.23 1.15
N GLY A 7 9.21 -5.86 1.02
CA GLY A 7 9.38 -7.31 1.16
C GLY A 7 8.98 -8.05 -0.11
N GLY A 8 9.82 -9.00 -0.55
CA GLY A 8 9.66 -9.74 -1.81
C GLY A 8 8.60 -10.84 -1.80
N GLY A 9 7.60 -10.75 -0.92
CA GLY A 9 6.50 -11.70 -0.81
C GLY A 9 5.41 -11.47 -1.85
N ARG A 10 4.59 -12.49 -2.15
CA ARG A 10 3.42 -12.35 -3.05
C ARG A 10 2.22 -11.80 -2.26
N ALA A 11 1.58 -10.74 -2.74
CA ALA A 11 0.28 -10.26 -2.20
C ALA A 11 0.32 -9.94 -0.69
N GLY A 12 1.43 -9.38 -0.20
CA GLY A 12 1.61 -9.09 1.24
C GLY A 12 1.86 -10.33 2.11
N PHE A 13 2.04 -11.52 1.52
CA PHE A 13 2.53 -12.72 2.21
C PHE A 13 3.99 -12.96 1.86
N GLY A 14 4.84 -13.25 2.86
CA GLY A 14 6.20 -13.70 2.58
C GLY A 14 6.27 -15.08 1.93
N GLU A 15 7.48 -15.50 1.57
CA GLU A 15 7.71 -16.79 0.91
C GLU A 15 7.16 -17.99 1.71
N ARG A 16 7.13 -17.88 3.05
CA ARG A 16 6.63 -18.91 3.97
C ARG A 16 5.84 -18.25 5.11
N PRO A 17 4.58 -17.87 4.88
CA PRO A 17 3.81 -17.13 5.86
C PRO A 17 3.53 -17.99 7.10
N ALA A 18 3.51 -17.35 8.26
CA ALA A 18 2.97 -17.95 9.47
C ALA A 18 1.51 -18.37 9.25
N ARG A 19 1.02 -19.34 10.03
CA ARG A 19 -0.35 -19.83 9.90
C ARG A 19 -1.06 -19.87 11.25
N LEU A 20 -2.32 -19.48 11.25
CA LEU A 20 -3.21 -19.63 12.40
C LEU A 20 -3.58 -21.10 12.61
N ARG A 21 -4.12 -21.41 13.80
CA ARG A 21 -4.78 -22.70 14.04
C ARG A 21 -5.94 -22.83 13.05
N GLY A 22 -5.89 -23.86 12.22
CA GLY A 22 -6.82 -24.04 11.09
C GLY A 22 -6.20 -23.80 9.71
N GLY A 23 -4.91 -23.43 9.65
CA GLY A 23 -4.13 -23.41 8.40
C GLY A 23 -4.25 -22.11 7.59
N VAL A 24 -4.99 -21.12 8.07
CA VAL A 24 -5.10 -19.79 7.44
C VAL A 24 -3.75 -19.09 7.49
N ALA A 25 -3.25 -18.63 6.34
CA ALA A 25 -2.01 -17.88 6.25
C ALA A 25 -2.17 -16.48 6.85
N VAL A 26 -1.15 -16.04 7.59
CA VAL A 26 -1.06 -14.70 8.17
C VAL A 26 -0.31 -13.81 7.17
N LEU A 27 -0.85 -12.64 6.89
CA LEU A 27 -0.21 -11.62 6.07
C LEU A 27 1.04 -11.09 6.78
N GLU A 28 2.09 -10.77 6.03
CA GLU A 28 3.26 -10.03 6.53
C GLU A 28 3.02 -8.52 6.51
N ALA A 29 2.04 -8.06 5.74
CA ALA A 29 1.55 -6.69 5.78
C ALA A 29 0.10 -6.56 5.32
N CYS A 30 -0.58 -5.55 5.82
CA CYS A 30 -1.84 -5.06 5.28
C CYS A 30 -1.60 -3.74 4.56
N TRP A 31 -2.40 -3.42 3.55
CA TRP A 31 -2.30 -2.17 2.81
C TRP A 31 -3.68 -1.54 2.62
N MET A 32 -3.69 -0.24 2.33
CA MET A 32 -4.91 0.51 2.08
C MET A 32 -4.62 1.64 1.12
N VAL A 33 -5.46 1.79 0.09
CA VAL A 33 -5.46 2.95 -0.80
C VAL A 33 -6.80 3.67 -0.65
N LEU A 34 -6.74 4.98 -0.47
CA LEU A 34 -7.89 5.87 -0.38
C LEU A 34 -7.80 6.88 -1.51
N LEU A 35 -8.86 6.98 -2.32
CA LEU A 35 -9.02 8.02 -3.32
C LEU A 35 -9.97 9.09 -2.81
N ASP A 36 -9.67 10.34 -3.17
CA ASP A 36 -10.51 11.49 -2.83
C ASP A 36 -10.51 12.48 -4.01
N GLU A 37 -11.68 13.07 -4.23
CA GLU A 37 -11.87 14.14 -5.20
C GLU A 37 -11.90 15.47 -4.44
N ASP A 38 -10.84 16.27 -4.59
CA ASP A 38 -10.69 17.55 -3.91
C ASP A 38 -10.45 18.67 -4.93
N GLY A 39 -11.31 19.69 -4.92
CA GLY A 39 -11.16 20.87 -5.78
C GLY A 39 -11.15 20.60 -7.29
N GLY A 40 -11.75 19.49 -7.74
CA GLY A 40 -11.77 19.08 -9.15
C GLY A 40 -10.53 18.30 -9.60
N GLY A 41 -9.62 17.95 -8.69
CA GLY A 41 -8.54 17.00 -8.90
C GLY A 41 -8.73 15.72 -8.10
N VAL A 42 -8.07 14.64 -8.53
CA VAL A 42 -8.01 13.37 -7.77
C VAL A 42 -6.71 13.32 -6.99
N ARG A 43 -6.78 12.92 -5.73
CA ARG A 43 -5.64 12.68 -4.86
C ARG A 43 -5.76 11.31 -4.20
N ALA A 44 -4.62 10.71 -3.85
CA ALA A 44 -4.57 9.40 -3.20
C ALA A 44 -3.77 9.44 -1.88
N LEU A 45 -4.23 8.65 -0.91
CA LEU A 45 -3.39 8.17 0.20
C LEU A 45 -3.16 6.68 0.00
N ALA A 46 -1.91 6.25 0.12
CA ALA A 46 -1.54 4.84 0.08
C ALA A 46 -0.74 4.49 1.34
N PHE A 47 -1.13 3.38 1.98
CA PHE A 47 -0.53 2.90 3.21
C PHE A 47 -0.07 1.45 3.09
N TRP A 48 1.06 1.16 3.71
CA TRP A 48 1.58 -0.19 3.90
C TRP A 48 1.95 -0.43 5.36
N PHE A 49 1.22 -1.33 6.02
CA PHE A 49 1.35 -1.66 7.44
C PHE A 49 1.96 -3.05 7.60
N PRO A 50 3.24 -3.17 8.00
CA PRO A 50 3.81 -4.45 8.42
C PRO A 50 2.95 -5.11 9.52
N GLN A 51 2.91 -6.44 9.54
CA GLN A 51 2.10 -7.24 10.48
C GLN A 51 2.42 -6.96 11.95
N ASP A 52 3.63 -6.51 12.26
CA ASP A 52 4.12 -6.15 13.59
C ASP A 52 3.94 -4.65 13.92
N THR A 53 3.16 -3.92 13.13
CA THR A 53 2.86 -2.50 13.36
C THR A 53 2.26 -2.26 14.75
N PRO A 54 2.87 -1.40 15.60
CA PRO A 54 2.32 -1.06 16.90
C PRO A 54 0.98 -0.33 16.77
N ALA A 55 0.02 -0.64 17.63
CA ALA A 55 -1.34 -0.09 17.58
C ALA A 55 -1.42 1.45 17.67
N HIS A 56 -0.38 2.11 18.22
CA HIS A 56 -0.33 3.56 18.42
C HIS A 56 0.79 4.24 17.61
N ALA A 57 1.33 3.56 16.60
CA ALA A 57 2.33 4.17 15.73
C ALA A 57 1.70 5.29 14.87
N PRO A 58 2.40 6.42 14.66
CA PRO A 58 1.92 7.49 13.78
C PRO A 58 1.64 6.99 12.37
N LEU A 59 0.49 7.36 11.81
CA LEU A 59 0.03 6.91 10.50
C LEU A 59 0.99 7.33 9.38
N GLU A 60 1.61 8.50 9.51
CA GLU A 60 2.54 9.04 8.50
C GLU A 60 3.76 8.13 8.25
N HIS A 61 4.13 7.28 9.22
CA HIS A 61 5.25 6.35 9.08
C HIS A 61 5.00 5.23 8.06
N TYR A 62 3.74 5.05 7.65
CA TYR A 62 3.29 3.98 6.78
C TYR A 62 2.80 4.49 5.42
N LEU A 63 2.94 5.80 5.14
CA LEU A 63 2.66 6.37 3.83
C LEU A 63 3.61 5.83 2.77
N THR A 64 3.04 5.51 1.61
CA THR A 64 3.74 5.09 0.39
C THR A 64 2.96 5.62 -0.82
N ASN A 65 3.33 5.21 -2.02
CA ASN A 65 2.55 5.40 -3.24
C ASN A 65 1.92 4.08 -3.72
N ILE A 66 1.04 4.16 -4.71
CA ILE A 66 0.30 3.01 -5.24
C ILE A 66 1.24 2.08 -6.01
N ASP A 67 2.16 2.61 -6.84
CA ASP A 67 3.16 1.83 -7.60
C ASP A 67 3.85 0.77 -6.74
N ARG A 68 4.22 1.15 -5.51
CA ARG A 68 4.94 0.24 -4.60
C ARG A 68 4.03 -0.83 -4.02
N ILE A 69 2.76 -0.51 -3.77
CA ILE A 69 1.77 -1.49 -3.35
C ILE A 69 1.55 -2.50 -4.48
N GLU A 70 1.33 -2.03 -5.70
CA GLU A 70 1.13 -2.87 -6.89
C GLU A 70 2.31 -3.79 -7.15
N ALA A 71 3.53 -3.26 -7.08
CA ALA A 71 4.75 -4.05 -7.19
C ALA A 71 4.83 -5.15 -6.12
N ALA A 72 4.33 -4.89 -4.90
CA ALA A 72 4.34 -5.85 -3.81
C ALA A 72 3.21 -6.89 -3.91
N ILE A 73 2.06 -6.53 -4.48
CA ILE A 73 0.90 -7.42 -4.54
C ILE A 73 0.72 -8.14 -5.88
N GLY A 74 1.31 -7.62 -6.96
CA GLY A 74 1.22 -8.16 -8.31
C GLY A 74 -0.12 -7.86 -9.00
N PHE A 75 -0.79 -6.77 -8.64
CA PHE A 75 -2.06 -6.32 -9.22
C PHE A 75 -1.98 -4.85 -9.58
N ASP A 76 -2.67 -4.48 -10.66
CA ASP A 76 -3.04 -3.12 -11.04
C ASP A 76 -4.36 -2.78 -10.31
N LEU A 77 -4.32 -1.73 -9.50
CA LEU A 77 -5.43 -1.30 -8.64
C LEU A 77 -6.43 -0.40 -9.39
N PHE A 78 -5.98 0.33 -10.41
CA PHE A 78 -6.81 1.29 -11.12
C PHE A 78 -6.74 1.15 -12.66
N PRO A 79 -6.96 -0.07 -13.21
CA PRO A 79 -6.77 -0.36 -14.64
C PRO A 79 -7.73 0.40 -15.57
N GLU A 80 -8.78 1.01 -15.01
CA GLU A 80 -9.80 1.75 -15.75
C GLU A 80 -9.50 3.25 -15.81
N LEU A 81 -8.42 3.73 -15.17
CA LEU A 81 -7.95 5.09 -15.34
C LEU A 81 -7.22 5.23 -16.68
N PRO A 82 -7.28 6.39 -17.35
CA PRO A 82 -6.42 6.64 -18.51
C PRO A 82 -4.93 6.59 -18.11
N ASP A 83 -4.09 5.91 -18.89
CA ASP A 83 -2.67 5.68 -18.56
C ASP A 83 -1.92 6.93 -18.07
N PRO A 84 -2.08 8.12 -18.69
CA PRO A 84 -1.37 9.31 -18.20
C PRO A 84 -1.85 9.80 -16.83
N ALA A 85 -3.12 9.59 -16.50
CA ALA A 85 -3.69 9.97 -15.21
C ALA A 85 -3.31 8.96 -14.13
N GLU A 86 -3.40 7.67 -14.45
CA GLU A 86 -2.95 6.55 -13.62
C GLU A 86 -1.48 6.73 -13.22
N ALA A 87 -0.57 6.84 -14.20
CA ALA A 87 0.87 6.99 -13.96
C ALA A 87 1.22 8.20 -13.08
N VAL A 88 0.44 9.28 -13.17
CA VAL A 88 0.64 10.46 -12.33
C VAL A 88 0.10 10.23 -10.92
N LEU A 89 -1.08 9.64 -10.77
CA LEU A 89 -1.72 9.39 -9.49
C LEU A 89 -0.92 8.36 -8.66
N GLU A 90 -0.49 7.28 -9.31
CA GLU A 90 0.07 6.12 -8.63
C GLU A 90 1.52 6.29 -8.16
N ALA A 91 2.27 7.14 -8.87
CA ALA A 91 3.64 7.49 -8.51
C ALA A 91 3.70 8.44 -7.29
N GLN A 92 2.62 9.17 -6.99
CA GLN A 92 2.62 10.20 -5.94
C GLN A 92 2.54 9.59 -4.53
N THR A 93 3.43 10.05 -3.64
CA THR A 93 3.30 9.84 -2.20
C THR A 93 2.73 11.11 -1.57
N ALA A 94 1.60 11.00 -0.88
CA ALA A 94 1.04 12.13 -0.16
C ALA A 94 1.99 12.62 0.95
N PRO A 95 2.15 13.94 1.14
CA PRO A 95 3.08 14.49 2.13
C PRO A 95 2.61 14.27 3.58
N ARG A 96 1.32 13.99 3.78
CA ARG A 96 0.67 13.71 5.07
C ARG A 96 -0.65 13.00 4.84
N ALA A 97 -1.12 12.28 5.86
CA ALA A 97 -2.53 11.89 5.95
C ALA A 97 -3.40 13.16 6.14
N TRP A 98 -4.58 13.17 5.53
CA TRP A 98 -5.51 14.31 5.55
C TRP A 98 -6.34 14.35 6.82
#